data_AF-A0A2V5XK01-F1
#
_entry.id   AF-A0A2V5XK01-F1
#
_cell.length_a   1.000
_cell.length_b   1.000
_cell.length_c   1.000
_cell.angle_alpha   90.00
_cell.angle_beta   90.00
_cell.angle_gamma   90.00
#
_symmetry.space_group_name_H-M   'P 1'
#
loop_
_entity.id
_entity.type
_entity.pdbx_description
1 polymer ?
#
loop_
_entity_poly.entity_id
_entity_poly.type
_entity_poly.pdbx_seq_one_letter_code
_entity_poly.pdbx_strand_id
1 'polypeptide(L)' 'MVQIRSRLDVADNTGARMATMIGMIGKHTRYARIGDVITANVKEASATGTVKKGEVVRAVLVRTRQP' A
#
# COMPACT_ATOMS: atom_id res chain seq x y z
N MET A 1 -4.46 -5.89 10.97
CA MET A 1 -3.66 -4.65 11.10
C MET A 1 -2.41 -4.70 10.24
N VAL A 2 -1.97 -3.57 9.74
CA VAL A 2 -0.73 -3.37 8.98
C VAL A 2 0.07 -2.24 9.61
N GLN A 3 1.40 -2.34 9.63
CA GLN A 3 2.28 -1.33 10.23
C GLN A 3 3.12 -0.60 9.17
N ILE A 4 3.66 0.56 9.55
CA ILE A 4 4.62 1.30 8.73
C ILE A 4 5.78 0.38 8.32
N ARG A 5 6.24 0.48 7.07
CA ARG A 5 7.23 -0.38 6.41
C ARG A 5 6.81 -1.84 6.15
N SER A 6 5.57 -2.23 6.44
CA SER A 6 5.06 -3.52 5.96
C SER A 6 5.02 -3.57 4.44
N ARG A 7 5.48 -4.69 3.87
CA ARG A 7 5.25 -5.03 2.46
C ARG A 7 3.83 -5.56 2.29
N LEU A 8 3.18 -5.10 1.24
CA LEU A 8 1.79 -5.38 0.92
C LEU A 8 1.69 -5.80 -0.54
N ASP A 9 0.95 -6.87 -0.77
CA ASP A 9 0.55 -7.27 -2.12
C ASP A 9 -0.52 -6.29 -2.63
N VAL A 10 -0.37 -5.86 -3.87
CA VAL A 10 -1.32 -4.95 -4.50
C VAL A 10 -2.41 -5.75 -5.20
N ALA A 11 -3.67 -5.43 -4.89
CA ALA A 11 -4.86 -6.06 -5.45
C ALA A 11 -5.62 -5.05 -6.35
N ASP A 12 -4.98 -4.62 -7.43
CA ASP A 12 -5.55 -3.72 -8.43
C ASP A 12 -5.06 -4.07 -9.84
N ASN A 13 -5.51 -3.31 -10.85
CA ASN A 13 -5.11 -3.45 -12.25
C ASN A 13 -4.16 -2.33 -12.73
N THR A 14 -3.53 -1.58 -11.83
CA THR A 14 -2.57 -0.51 -12.20
C THR A 14 -1.23 -1.04 -12.67
N GLY A 15 -0.97 -2.32 -12.42
CA GLY A 15 0.29 -2.98 -12.71
C GLY A 15 1.31 -2.94 -11.57
N ALA A 16 1.00 -2.31 -10.43
CA ALA A 16 1.76 -2.54 -9.21
C ALA A 16 1.56 -3.97 -8.70
N ARG A 17 2.63 -4.58 -8.18
CA ARG A 17 2.62 -5.94 -7.61
C ARG A 17 2.84 -5.92 -6.11
N MET A 18 3.79 -5.10 -5.66
CA MET A 18 4.12 -4.97 -4.26
C MET A 18 4.36 -3.51 -3.90
N ALA A 19 3.85 -3.10 -2.74
CA ALA A 19 4.06 -1.79 -2.16
C ALA A 19 4.55 -1.90 -0.71
N THR A 20 5.14 -0.83 -0.20
CA THR A 20 5.51 -0.71 1.21
C THR A 20 4.77 0.46 1.84
N MET A 21 4.08 0.22 2.97
CA MET A 21 3.36 1.28 3.68
C MET A 21 4.34 2.35 4.17
N ILE A 22 4.02 3.61 3.88
CA ILE A 22 4.73 4.79 4.41
C ILE A 22 4.01 5.30 5.66
N GLY A 23 2.69 5.44 5.61
CA GLY A 23 1.88 5.97 6.71
C GLY A 23 0.39 5.98 6.40
N MET A 24 -0.43 6.26 7.42
CA MET A 24 -1.89 6.43 7.29
C MET A 24 -2.22 7.90 7.03
N ILE A 25 -3.23 8.17 6.20
CA ILE A 25 -3.72 9.54 5.97
C ILE A 25 -4.71 9.91 7.08
N GLY A 26 -4.56 11.12 7.64
CA GLY A 26 -5.50 11.69 8.61
C GLY A 26 -5.25 11.31 10.07
N LYS A 27 -4.32 10.40 10.37
CA LYS A 27 -3.94 10.04 11.74
C LYS A 27 -2.44 9.80 11.87
N HIS A 28 -1.84 10.33 12.94
CA HIS A 28 -0.46 10.04 13.32
C HIS A 28 -0.37 8.71 14.09
N THR A 29 -0.52 7.60 13.37
CA THR A 29 -0.46 6.24 13.92
C THR A 29 0.56 5.40 13.17
N ARG A 30 1.14 4.41 13.87
CA ARG A 30 2.03 3.41 13.26
C ARG A 30 1.28 2.28 12.55
N TYR A 31 -0.03 2.20 12.73
CA TYR A 31 -0.85 1.06 12.31
C TYR A 31 -2.08 1.52 11.51
N ALA A 32 -2.43 0.74 10.50
CA ALA A 32 -3.65 0.85 9.70
C ALA A 32 -4.50 -0.44 9.83
N ARG A 33 -5.82 -0.28 9.66
CA ARG A 33 -6.84 -1.34 9.66
C ARG A 33 -7.56 -1.38 8.32
N ILE A 34 -8.39 -2.40 8.12
CA ILE A 34 -9.18 -2.55 6.88
C ILE A 34 -10.07 -1.31 6.73
N GLY A 35 -10.15 -0.78 5.50
CA GLY A 35 -10.87 0.45 5.16
C GLY A 35 -10.05 1.73 5.28
N ASP A 36 -8.92 1.70 6.01
CA ASP A 36 -8.06 2.89 6.13
C ASP A 36 -7.35 3.20 4.82
N VAL A 37 -7.24 4.50 4.52
CA VAL A 37 -6.45 5.01 3.39
C VAL A 37 -5.01 5.26 3.86
N ILE A 38 -4.07 4.64 3.18
CA ILE A 38 -2.64 4.74 3.44
C ILE A 38 -1.90 5.37 2.26
N THR A 39 -0.73 5.90 2.54
CA THR A 39 0.28 6.24 1.53
C THR A 39 1.29 5.09 1.44
N ALA A 40 1.64 4.66 0.23
CA ALA A 40 2.55 3.54 0.01
C ALA A 40 3.54 3.82 -1.12
N ASN A 41 4.75 3.27 -1.01
CA ASN A 41 5.76 3.30 -2.07
C ASN A 41 5.72 2.01 -2.88
N VAL A 42 5.57 2.10 -4.20
CA VAL A 42 5.57 0.95 -5.10
C VAL A 42 6.99 0.38 -5.18
N LYS A 43 7.14 -0.90 -4.80
CA LYS A 43 8.43 -1.61 -4.82
C LYS A 43 8.62 -2.43 -6.09
N GLU A 44 7.54 -2.95 -6.62
CA GLU A 44 7.51 -3.75 -7.84
C GLU A 44 6.30 -3.38 -8.69
N ALA A 45 6.54 -3.16 -9.97
CA ALA A 45 5.51 -2.82 -10.95
C ALA A 45 5.82 -3.49 -12.30
N SER A 46 4.78 -3.73 -13.09
CA SER A 46 4.88 -4.15 -14.48
C SER A 46 5.49 -3.04 -15.34
N ALA A 47 6.24 -3.41 -16.39
CA ALA A 47 6.82 -2.45 -17.33
C ALA A 47 5.75 -1.66 -18.11
N THR A 48 4.58 -2.26 -18.33
CA THR A 48 3.44 -1.65 -19.03
C THR A 48 2.37 -1.09 -18.10
N GLY A 49 2.61 -1.11 -16.77
CA GLY A 49 1.68 -0.60 -15.78
C GLY A 49 1.53 0.93 -15.84
N THR A 50 0.43 1.43 -15.32
CA THR A 50 0.19 2.88 -15.20
C THR A 50 1.02 3.52 -14.09
N VAL A 51 1.44 2.71 -13.09
CA VAL A 51 2.28 3.14 -11.97
C VAL A 51 3.70 2.60 -12.10
N LYS A 52 4.68 3.38 -11.65
CA LYS A 52 6.11 3.03 -11.77
C LYS A 52 6.70 2.58 -10.44
N LYS A 53 7.78 1.79 -10.51
CA LYS A 53 8.59 1.48 -9.32
C LYS A 53 9.12 2.78 -8.71
N GLY A 54 9.01 2.90 -7.38
CA GLY A 54 9.41 4.08 -6.62
C GLY A 54 8.34 5.15 -6.50
N GLU A 55 7.23 5.04 -7.23
CA GLU A 55 6.11 5.98 -7.12
C GLU A 55 5.43 5.90 -5.76
N VAL A 56 4.96 7.04 -5.26
CA VAL A 56 4.21 7.14 -4.01
C VAL A 56 2.74 7.27 -4.34
N VAL A 57 1.94 6.30 -3.89
CA VAL A 57 0.52 6.19 -4.22
C VAL A 57 -0.33 6.20 -2.96
N ARG A 58 -1.62 6.56 -3.13
CA ARG A 58 -2.65 6.38 -2.09
C ARG A 58 -3.35 5.04 -2.35
N ALA A 59 -3.54 4.25 -1.31
CA ALA A 59 -4.19 2.95 -1.40
C ALA A 59 -5.15 2.74 -0.22
N VAL A 60 -6.15 1.89 -0.41
CA VAL A 60 -7.07 1.46 0.65
C VAL A 60 -6.71 0.05 1.08
N LEU A 61 -6.62 -0.19 2.40
CA LEU A 61 -6.33 -1.51 2.92
C LEU A 61 -7.60 -2.37 2.89
N VAL A 62 -7.62 -3.45 2.11
CA VAL A 62 -8.82 -4.29 1.93
C VAL A 62 -8.79 -5.62 2.69
N ARG A 63 -7.59 -6.12 3.03
CA ARG A 63 -7.41 -7.40 3.74
C ARG A 63 -6.23 -7.31 4.69
N THR A 64 -6.30 -8.01 5.82
CA THR A 64 -5.16 -8.22 6.72
C THR A 64 -5.17 -9.63 7.27
N ARG A 65 -3.99 -10.15 7.67
CA ARG A 65 -3.87 -11.47 8.30
C ARG A 65 -4.42 -11.51 9.72
N GLN A 66 -4.38 -10.40 10.43
CA GLN A 66 -4.88 -10.35 11.80
C GLN A 66 -6.39 -10.65 11.79
N PRO A 67 -6.88 -11.53 12.68
CA PRO A 67 -8.30 -11.75 12.89
C PRO A 67 -9.03 -10.49 13.36
#